data_AF-A0A444VIR3-F1
#
_entry.id   AF-A0A444VIR3-F1
#
_cell.length_a   1.000
_cell.length_b   1.000
_cell.length_c   1.000
_cell.angle_alpha   90.00
_cell.angle_beta   90.00
_cell.angle_gamma   90.00
#
_symmetry.space_group_name_H-M   'P 1'
#
loop_
_entity.id
_entity.type
_entity.pdbx_description
1 polymer ?
#
loop_
_entity_poly.entity_id
_entity_poly.type
_entity_poly.pdbx_seq_one_letter_code
_entity_poly.pdbx_strand_id
1 'polypeptide(L)'
;MKDIAQKVLVGLFMVGSMVSWGQNIGEPRSMVVYKTNEPMQIDGMAKEEVWGKAQISENFIDIEGVKTPTYQTNVRMLWDENYLYFYAELKEPHVWANLKQRDTVIFYNNDFEIFIDPDGDTHNYFEFEMNALNTVWDLLLTKPYREPGAIVDSWEILGLKSGVNIEGTLNDPSDIDKGWSVEVAMPWAVLKETSGSNKVPEGDFWRINFSRVNWDFDLIDGKYYRKKDANGKFLREYNWVWSPQGVINMHEPEHWGYAYFSPNEAGNPDTFAIPKDEQIRWLLYRFYRDQKKFFSKNKKWAQKLSELPTKPLLADGTKVEIDLEVHRAGWSIQAKSPFTGKLYLIQEDGKYHP
;
A
#
# COMPACT_ATOMS: atom_id res chain seq x y z
N MET A 1 -6.91 16.12 22.04
CA MET A 1 -6.84 15.63 20.64
C MET A 1 -5.70 14.62 20.45
N LYS A 2 -4.47 14.87 20.94
CA LYS A 2 -3.37 13.88 20.93
C LYS A 2 -3.69 12.51 21.58
N ASP A 3 -4.42 12.52 22.69
CA ASP A 3 -4.81 11.30 23.42
C ASP A 3 -5.89 10.44 22.73
N ILE A 4 -6.55 10.98 21.69
CA ILE A 4 -7.61 10.27 20.96
C ILE A 4 -7.00 9.53 19.77
N ALA A 5 -6.05 10.13 19.03
CA ALA A 5 -5.34 9.45 17.94
C ALA A 5 -4.66 8.17 18.42
N GLN A 6 -3.99 8.22 19.58
CA GLN A 6 -3.30 7.07 20.16
C GLN A 6 -4.26 5.97 20.67
N LYS A 7 -5.50 6.31 21.04
CA LYS A 7 -6.54 5.33 21.45
C LYS A 7 -7.37 4.82 20.29
N VAL A 8 -7.53 5.59 19.22
CA VAL A 8 -8.24 5.21 17.98
C VAL A 8 -7.41 4.20 17.19
N LEU A 9 -6.09 4.38 17.11
CA LEU A 9 -5.16 3.40 16.52
C LEU A 9 -5.14 2.07 17.30
N VAL A 10 -5.30 2.10 18.62
CA VAL A 10 -5.34 0.88 19.47
C VAL A 10 -6.71 0.16 19.39
N GLY A 11 -7.76 0.82 18.90
CA GLY A 11 -9.14 0.32 18.90
C GLY A 11 -9.52 -0.62 17.74
N LEU A 12 -8.65 -0.85 16.76
CA LEU A 12 -8.92 -1.69 15.59
C LEU A 12 -8.29 -3.08 15.64
N PHE A 13 -7.60 -3.41 16.73
CA PHE A 13 -7.00 -4.74 16.91
C PHE A 13 -7.98 -5.72 17.56
N MET A 14 -8.98 -6.17 16.80
CA MET A 14 -9.49 -7.50 17.09
C MET A 14 -8.41 -8.51 16.71
N VAL A 15 -7.69 -8.97 17.73
CA VAL A 15 -6.95 -10.23 17.75
C VAL A 15 -7.95 -11.35 17.44
N GLY A 16 -8.25 -11.52 16.16
CA GLY A 16 -8.57 -12.81 15.61
C GLY A 16 -7.23 -13.44 15.30
N SER A 17 -6.75 -14.33 16.16
CA SER A 17 -5.83 -15.38 15.76
C SER A 17 -6.57 -16.32 14.81
N MET A 18 -6.96 -15.81 13.64
CA MET A 18 -7.32 -16.65 12.52
C MET A 18 -6.01 -17.13 11.95
N VAL A 19 -5.84 -18.45 12.00
CA VAL A 19 -4.78 -19.14 11.30
C VAL A 19 -4.92 -18.74 9.83
N SER A 20 -4.12 -17.77 9.39
CA SER A 20 -3.91 -17.50 7.97
C SER A 20 -3.30 -18.77 7.39
N TRP A 21 -4.17 -19.61 6.84
CA TRP A 21 -3.79 -20.32 5.64
C TRP A 21 -3.54 -19.21 4.65
N GLY A 22 -2.27 -18.92 4.38
CA GLY A 22 -1.92 -17.98 3.32
C GLY A 22 -2.70 -18.43 2.10
N GLN A 23 -3.73 -17.68 1.75
CA GLN A 23 -4.35 -17.87 0.46
C GLN A 23 -3.21 -17.73 -0.55
N ASN A 24 -3.23 -18.57 -1.58
CA ASN A 24 -2.22 -18.54 -2.62
C ASN A 24 -2.49 -17.27 -3.45
N ILE A 25 -2.20 -16.11 -2.87
CA ILE A 25 -2.25 -14.83 -3.57
C ILE A 25 -1.18 -14.96 -4.65
N GLY A 26 -1.57 -14.65 -5.88
CA GLY A 26 -0.63 -14.65 -7.00
C GLY A 26 0.53 -13.70 -6.75
N GLU A 27 1.47 -13.68 -7.69
CA GLU A 27 2.50 -12.64 -7.74
C GLU A 27 1.86 -11.24 -7.63
N PRO A 28 2.41 -10.32 -6.81
CA PRO A 28 1.91 -8.95 -6.72
C PRO A 28 1.86 -8.29 -8.09
N ARG A 29 0.93 -7.35 -8.26
CA ARG A 29 0.79 -6.63 -9.53
C ARG A 29 2.01 -5.76 -9.81
N SER A 30 2.24 -5.44 -11.09
CA SER A 30 3.28 -4.50 -11.50
C SER A 30 2.77 -3.52 -12.56
N MET A 31 3.38 -2.34 -12.61
CA MET A 31 3.11 -1.35 -13.65
C MET A 31 4.37 -0.54 -13.98
N VAL A 32 4.44 -0.11 -15.24
CA VAL A 32 5.46 0.82 -15.73
C VAL A 32 5.00 2.25 -15.47
N VAL A 33 5.84 3.01 -14.80
CA VAL A 33 5.69 4.43 -14.51
C VAL A 33 6.61 5.18 -15.47
N TYR A 34 6.02 5.86 -16.44
CA TYR A 34 6.77 6.53 -17.49
C TYR A 34 7.22 7.93 -17.09
N LYS A 35 8.30 8.37 -17.70
CA LYS A 35 8.78 9.74 -17.56
C LYS A 35 7.85 10.73 -18.27
N THR A 36 7.69 11.93 -17.72
CA THR A 36 7.05 13.06 -18.39
C THR A 36 7.98 14.28 -18.41
N ASN A 37 7.92 15.04 -19.50
CA ASN A 37 8.51 16.39 -19.60
C ASN A 37 7.42 17.47 -19.73
N GLU A 38 6.15 17.07 -19.72
CA GLU A 38 5.00 17.99 -19.76
C GLU A 38 4.81 18.61 -18.38
N PRO A 39 4.64 19.94 -18.27
CA PRO A 39 4.28 20.57 -17.00
C PRO A 39 2.93 20.05 -16.50
N MET A 40 2.90 19.46 -15.31
CA MET A 40 1.67 18.92 -14.72
C MET A 40 0.93 19.99 -13.89
N GLN A 41 -0.34 20.24 -14.20
CA GLN A 41 -1.23 21.06 -13.40
C GLN A 41 -2.10 20.15 -12.52
N ILE A 42 -1.73 20.07 -11.24
CA ILE A 42 -2.43 19.21 -10.28
C ILE A 42 -3.78 19.84 -9.88
N ASP A 43 -4.83 19.58 -10.65
CA ASP A 43 -6.18 20.11 -10.46
C ASP A 43 -7.25 19.02 -10.25
N GLY A 44 -6.84 17.75 -10.27
CA GLY A 44 -7.74 16.61 -10.09
C GLY A 44 -8.31 16.09 -11.40
N MET A 45 -7.94 16.63 -12.56
CA MET A 45 -8.45 16.26 -13.87
C MET A 45 -7.32 15.79 -14.78
N ALA A 46 -7.54 14.71 -15.54
CA ALA A 46 -6.56 14.28 -16.55
C ALA A 46 -6.66 15.14 -17.84
N LYS A 47 -6.29 16.42 -17.76
CA LYS A 47 -6.30 17.35 -18.92
C LYS A 47 -5.01 17.27 -19.73
N GLU A 48 -3.90 16.98 -19.07
CA GLU A 48 -2.58 16.81 -19.67
C GLU A 48 -2.61 15.62 -20.63
N GLU A 49 -2.05 15.80 -21.82
CA GLU A 49 -2.06 14.74 -22.84
C GLU A 49 -1.28 13.51 -22.39
N VAL A 50 -0.26 13.71 -21.56
CA VAL A 50 0.58 12.63 -21.02
C VAL A 50 -0.21 11.62 -20.17
N TRP A 51 -1.30 12.03 -19.51
CA TRP A 51 -2.16 11.08 -18.78
C TRP A 51 -2.80 10.04 -19.71
N GLY A 52 -3.12 10.43 -20.95
CA GLY A 52 -3.63 9.51 -21.97
C GLY A 52 -2.60 8.49 -22.47
N LYS A 53 -1.31 8.72 -22.20
CA LYS A 53 -0.18 7.88 -22.62
C LYS A 53 0.37 7.02 -21.48
N ALA A 54 0.01 7.33 -20.23
CA ALA A 54 0.42 6.58 -19.06
C ALA A 54 -0.26 5.19 -19.01
N GLN A 55 0.39 4.22 -18.38
CA GLN A 55 -0.21 2.90 -18.16
C GLN A 55 -1.36 3.01 -17.15
N ILE A 56 -2.52 2.47 -17.53
CA ILE A 56 -3.67 2.30 -16.63
C ILE A 56 -3.43 1.04 -15.79
N SER A 57 -3.60 1.14 -14.48
CA SER A 57 -3.54 0.00 -13.58
C SER A 57 -4.62 -1.03 -13.91
N GLU A 58 -4.39 -2.29 -13.56
CA GLU A 58 -5.47 -3.27 -13.46
C GLU A 58 -6.57 -2.77 -12.48
N ASN A 59 -7.80 -3.24 -12.69
CA ASN A 59 -8.94 -2.90 -11.84
C ASN A 59 -8.72 -3.36 -10.40
N PHE A 60 -9.10 -2.52 -9.45
CA PHE A 60 -8.99 -2.86 -8.03
C PHE A 60 -9.81 -4.11 -7.70
N ILE A 61 -9.37 -4.82 -6.66
CA ILE A 61 -9.98 -6.04 -6.13
C ILE A 61 -10.15 -5.90 -4.61
N ASP A 62 -10.96 -6.74 -3.99
CA ASP A 62 -10.97 -6.91 -2.54
C ASP A 62 -9.56 -7.16 -1.99
N ILE A 63 -9.24 -6.59 -0.82
CA ILE A 63 -7.94 -6.73 -0.17
C ILE A 63 -7.52 -8.20 0.05
N GLU A 64 -8.48 -9.12 0.24
CA GLU A 64 -8.21 -10.56 0.36
C GLU A 64 -8.03 -11.24 -1.02
N GLY A 65 -8.33 -10.55 -2.12
CA GLY A 65 -8.11 -10.99 -3.50
C GLY A 65 -9.25 -11.83 -4.09
N VAL A 66 -10.44 -11.84 -3.48
CA VAL A 66 -11.53 -12.74 -3.87
C VAL A 66 -12.71 -12.02 -4.54
N LYS A 67 -13.12 -10.86 -4.04
CA LYS A 67 -14.32 -10.16 -4.52
C LYS A 67 -13.96 -9.02 -5.46
N THR A 68 -14.85 -8.74 -6.41
CA THR A 68 -14.73 -7.58 -7.30
C THR A 68 -15.54 -6.41 -6.72
N PRO A 69 -14.98 -5.18 -6.68
CA PRO A 69 -15.70 -3.99 -6.24
C PRO A 69 -16.91 -3.71 -7.14
N THR A 70 -17.99 -3.19 -6.56
CA THR A 70 -19.17 -2.72 -7.33
C THR A 70 -18.80 -1.57 -8.25
N TYR A 71 -17.94 -0.67 -7.77
CA TYR A 71 -17.52 0.51 -8.53
C TYR A 71 -16.03 0.45 -8.83
N GLN A 72 -15.72 0.66 -10.10
CA GLN A 72 -14.37 0.57 -10.60
C GLN A 72 -13.49 1.71 -10.10
N THR A 73 -12.24 1.37 -9.81
CA THR A 73 -11.16 2.30 -9.50
C THR A 73 -9.93 1.90 -10.30
N ASN A 74 -9.28 2.88 -10.93
CA ASN A 74 -8.02 2.70 -11.65
C ASN A 74 -7.08 3.86 -11.37
N VAL A 75 -5.78 3.59 -11.45
CA VAL A 75 -4.71 4.56 -11.22
C VAL A 75 -3.81 4.63 -12.44
N ARG A 76 -3.27 5.81 -12.72
CA ARG A 76 -2.12 6.04 -13.60
C ARG A 76 -1.02 6.70 -12.78
N MET A 77 0.21 6.45 -13.16
CA MET A 77 1.38 7.06 -12.56
C MET A 77 2.32 7.60 -13.64
N LEU A 78 2.99 8.70 -13.32
CA LEU A 78 4.04 9.32 -14.12
C LEU A 78 5.14 9.85 -13.20
N TRP A 79 6.32 10.14 -13.74
CA TRP A 79 7.36 10.79 -12.97
C TRP A 79 8.15 11.81 -13.79
N ASP A 80 8.70 12.83 -13.14
CA ASP A 80 9.71 13.72 -13.69
C ASP A 80 10.88 13.90 -12.70
N GLU A 81 11.81 14.83 -12.96
CA GLU A 81 12.95 15.07 -12.07
C GLU A 81 12.58 15.55 -10.65
N ASN A 82 11.36 16.08 -10.46
CA ASN A 82 10.93 16.77 -9.25
C ASN A 82 9.85 16.01 -8.48
N TYR A 83 8.95 15.30 -9.16
CA TYR A 83 7.77 14.68 -8.58
C TYR A 83 7.50 13.28 -9.11
N LEU A 84 6.89 12.48 -8.24
CA LEU A 84 6.09 11.32 -8.59
C LEU A 84 4.62 11.73 -8.65
N TYR A 85 3.98 11.46 -9.78
CA TYR A 85 2.59 11.85 -10.07
C TYR A 85 1.65 10.65 -10.02
N PHE A 86 0.46 10.87 -9.48
CA PHE A 86 -0.63 9.90 -9.41
C PHE A 86 -1.92 10.53 -9.92
N TYR A 87 -2.68 9.77 -10.72
CA TYR A 87 -4.04 10.12 -11.08
C TYR A 87 -4.96 8.92 -10.88
N ALA A 88 -5.95 9.05 -10.02
CA ALA A 88 -6.91 7.99 -9.69
C ALA A 88 -8.31 8.40 -10.12
N GLU A 89 -9.02 7.48 -10.79
CA GLU A 89 -10.42 7.65 -11.17
C GLU A 89 -11.26 6.68 -10.34
N LEU A 90 -12.22 7.21 -9.58
CA LEU A 90 -13.08 6.43 -8.69
C LEU A 90 -14.53 6.60 -9.13
N LYS A 91 -15.12 5.55 -9.73
CA LYS A 91 -16.57 5.55 -9.98
C LYS A 91 -17.30 5.50 -8.65
N GLU A 92 -18.25 6.40 -8.44
CA GLU A 92 -18.98 6.52 -7.18
C GLU A 92 -20.29 7.26 -7.45
N PRO A 93 -21.46 6.61 -7.36
CA PRO A 93 -22.75 7.27 -7.55
C PRO A 93 -23.17 8.17 -6.38
N HIS A 94 -22.51 8.06 -5.23
CA HIS A 94 -22.80 8.87 -4.05
C HIS A 94 -21.51 9.46 -3.48
N VAL A 95 -21.06 10.58 -4.04
CA VAL A 95 -19.82 11.22 -3.63
C VAL A 95 -20.02 11.90 -2.28
N TRP A 96 -19.55 11.24 -1.22
CA TRP A 96 -19.73 11.67 0.16
C TRP A 96 -18.39 11.89 0.87
N ALA A 97 -18.20 13.10 1.39
CA ALA A 97 -17.09 13.45 2.28
C ALA A 97 -17.47 14.62 3.20
N ASN A 98 -17.18 14.50 4.50
CA ASN A 98 -17.47 15.53 5.50
C ASN A 98 -16.29 15.84 6.45
N LEU A 99 -15.22 15.06 6.41
CA LEU A 99 -13.99 15.33 7.15
C LEU A 99 -13.16 16.40 6.42
N LYS A 100 -12.98 17.55 7.06
CA LYS A 100 -12.34 18.75 6.46
C LYS A 100 -10.97 19.09 7.05
N GLN A 101 -10.67 18.57 8.23
CA GLN A 101 -9.46 18.92 8.96
C GLN A 101 -8.34 17.98 8.52
N ARG A 102 -7.25 18.56 7.99
CA ARG A 102 -5.99 17.86 7.72
C ARG A 102 -5.55 17.07 8.97
N ASP A 103 -5.01 15.88 8.75
CA ASP A 103 -4.57 14.95 9.81
C ASP A 103 -5.68 14.45 10.75
N THR A 104 -6.92 14.46 10.25
CA THR A 104 -8.00 13.68 10.87
C THR A 104 -7.98 12.29 10.27
N VAL A 105 -8.28 11.27 11.06
CA VAL A 105 -8.48 9.89 10.59
C VAL A 105 -9.52 9.86 9.46
N ILE A 106 -9.08 9.75 8.20
CA ILE A 106 -9.91 10.01 7.00
C ILE A 106 -10.80 8.82 6.66
N PHE A 107 -10.35 7.59 6.89
CA PHE A 107 -11.08 6.35 6.58
C PHE A 107 -12.48 6.20 7.21
N TYR A 108 -12.94 7.12 8.07
CA TYR A 108 -14.35 7.20 8.47
C TYR A 108 -15.27 7.82 7.40
N ASN A 109 -14.72 8.22 6.26
CA ASN A 109 -15.41 8.53 5.00
C ASN A 109 -14.94 7.57 3.90
N ASN A 110 -15.48 7.73 2.70
CA ASN A 110 -14.83 7.20 1.51
C ASN A 110 -13.56 8.01 1.24
N ASP A 111 -12.47 7.33 0.91
CA ASP A 111 -11.19 7.95 0.58
C ASP A 111 -10.40 7.13 -0.44
N PHE A 112 -9.28 7.71 -0.85
CA PHE A 112 -8.26 7.10 -1.69
C PHE A 112 -6.92 7.16 -0.97
N GLU A 113 -6.20 6.04 -0.99
CA GLU A 113 -4.95 5.88 -0.26
C GLU A 113 -3.81 5.49 -1.20
N ILE A 114 -2.62 6.02 -0.93
CA ILE A 114 -1.36 5.71 -1.62
C ILE A 114 -0.34 5.23 -0.59
N PHE A 115 0.28 4.09 -0.86
CA PHE A 115 1.28 3.46 0.00
C PHE A 115 2.59 3.28 -0.77
N ILE A 116 3.71 3.69 -0.17
CA ILE A 116 5.02 3.67 -0.85
C ILE A 116 6.09 3.17 0.12
N ASP A 117 6.74 2.06 -0.23
CA ASP A 117 7.94 1.51 0.39
C ASP A 117 9.09 1.59 -0.63
N PRO A 118 9.94 2.64 -0.54
CA PRO A 118 10.90 2.96 -1.59
C PRO A 118 12.00 1.93 -1.81
N ASP A 119 12.64 1.41 -0.76
CA ASP A 119 13.71 0.41 -0.89
C ASP A 119 13.19 -1.02 -0.71
N GLY A 120 11.90 -1.17 -0.40
CA GLY A 120 11.30 -2.46 -0.17
C GLY A 120 11.83 -3.10 1.11
N ASP A 121 12.29 -2.37 2.12
CA ASP A 121 12.74 -2.99 3.38
C ASP A 121 11.56 -3.25 4.35
N THR A 122 10.34 -2.85 3.97
CA THR A 122 9.08 -2.85 4.72
C THR A 122 9.02 -1.92 5.93
N HIS A 123 10.01 -1.03 6.04
CA HIS A 123 10.18 -0.02 7.07
C HIS A 123 10.22 1.37 6.43
N ASN A 124 10.06 2.41 7.25
CA ASN A 124 10.10 3.81 6.81
C ASN A 124 9.26 4.10 5.54
N TYR A 125 8.09 3.47 5.47
CA TYR A 125 7.19 3.58 4.33
C TYR A 125 6.16 4.68 4.58
N PHE A 126 5.63 5.20 3.48
CA PHE A 126 4.66 6.29 3.48
C PHE A 126 3.24 5.76 3.34
N GLU A 127 2.33 6.44 4.02
CA GLU A 127 0.89 6.33 3.83
C GLU A 127 0.35 7.72 3.56
N PHE A 128 -0.51 7.82 2.57
CA PHE A 128 -1.20 9.04 2.19
C PHE A 128 -2.67 8.69 1.98
N GLU A 129 -3.57 9.39 2.65
CA GLU A 129 -5.02 9.27 2.49
C GLU A 129 -5.59 10.62 2.05
N MET A 130 -6.61 10.59 1.20
CA MET A 130 -7.41 11.77 0.93
C MET A 130 -8.85 11.47 0.54
N ASN A 131 -9.76 12.37 0.89
CA ASN A 131 -11.17 12.26 0.52
C ASN A 131 -11.58 13.21 -0.61
N ALA A 132 -12.86 13.15 -1.01
CA ALA A 132 -13.42 13.98 -2.07
C ALA A 132 -13.46 15.50 -1.77
N LEU A 133 -13.10 15.93 -0.55
CA LEU A 133 -12.92 17.33 -0.19
C LEU A 133 -11.48 17.83 -0.38
N ASN A 134 -10.57 16.98 -0.89
CA ASN A 134 -9.12 17.23 -0.90
C ASN A 134 -8.53 17.42 0.51
N THR A 135 -9.18 16.86 1.53
CA THR A 135 -8.60 16.74 2.88
C THR A 135 -7.58 15.63 2.84
N VAL A 136 -6.37 15.92 3.30
CA VAL A 136 -5.22 15.00 3.25
C VAL A 136 -4.84 14.57 4.67
N TRP A 137 -4.36 13.33 4.78
CA TRP A 137 -3.60 12.83 5.93
C TRP A 137 -2.41 12.04 5.40
N ASP A 138 -1.20 12.41 5.81
CA ASP A 138 0.03 11.72 5.44
C ASP A 138 0.79 11.25 6.68
N LEU A 139 1.42 10.09 6.57
CA LEU A 139 2.14 9.45 7.67
C LEU A 139 3.44 8.84 7.19
N LEU A 140 4.43 8.85 8.08
CA LEU A 140 5.63 8.03 7.97
C LEU A 140 5.57 6.91 9.02
N LEU A 141 5.60 5.67 8.53
CA LEU A 141 5.58 4.47 9.36
C LEU A 141 6.98 3.88 9.43
N THR A 142 7.58 3.96 10.61
CA THR A 142 8.93 3.43 10.83
C THR A 142 8.99 1.91 10.77
N LYS A 143 7.87 1.23 11.08
CA LYS A 143 7.71 -0.23 11.05
C LYS A 143 6.26 -0.62 10.68
N PRO A 144 6.02 -1.84 10.16
CA PRO A 144 4.67 -2.40 10.03
C PRO A 144 3.94 -2.47 11.37
N TYR A 145 2.61 -2.27 11.39
CA TYR A 145 1.81 -2.30 12.64
C TYR A 145 1.85 -3.64 13.40
N ARG A 146 2.23 -4.72 12.73
CA ARG A 146 2.47 -6.04 13.37
C ARG A 146 3.72 -6.06 14.25
N GLU A 147 4.56 -5.03 14.18
CA GLU A 147 5.76 -4.84 14.98
C GLU A 147 5.63 -3.64 15.92
N PRO A 148 6.28 -3.68 17.10
CA PRO A 148 6.33 -2.53 17.99
C PRO A 148 7.16 -1.41 17.34
N GLY A 149 6.51 -0.31 16.96
CA GLY A 149 7.13 0.84 16.33
C GLY A 149 6.44 2.16 16.69
N ALA A 150 7.14 3.27 16.50
CA ALA A 150 6.54 4.59 16.61
C ALA A 150 5.80 4.93 15.32
N ILE A 151 4.62 5.52 15.47
CA ILE A 151 3.87 6.15 14.38
C ILE A 151 4.26 7.63 14.39
N VAL A 152 4.81 8.13 13.28
CA VAL A 152 5.17 9.54 13.14
C VAL A 152 4.02 10.23 12.41
N ASP A 153 2.97 10.54 13.18
CA ASP A 153 1.69 11.10 12.69
C ASP A 153 1.74 12.61 12.41
N SER A 154 2.80 13.29 12.84
CA SER A 154 3.02 14.72 12.66
C SER A 154 3.98 15.03 11.50
N TRP A 155 4.32 14.01 10.71
CA TRP A 155 5.15 14.14 9.53
C TRP A 155 4.27 14.50 8.33
N GLU A 156 4.75 15.38 7.46
CA GLU A 156 4.01 15.81 6.26
C GLU A 156 4.88 15.63 5.02
N ILE A 157 4.25 15.35 3.88
CA ILE A 157 4.91 15.38 2.57
C ILE A 157 5.12 16.85 2.18
N LEU A 158 6.24 17.44 2.58
CA LEU A 158 6.55 18.84 2.29
C LEU A 158 6.60 19.11 0.78
N GLY A 159 5.78 20.04 0.32
CA GLY A 159 5.68 20.40 -1.11
C GLY A 159 4.72 19.53 -1.92
N LEU A 160 3.94 18.67 -1.26
CA LEU A 160 2.81 17.96 -1.84
C LEU A 160 1.87 18.92 -2.59
N LYS A 161 1.43 18.50 -3.77
CA LYS A 161 0.31 19.13 -4.49
C LYS A 161 -0.78 18.07 -4.66
N SER A 162 -2.03 18.47 -4.46
CA SER A 162 -3.17 17.58 -4.65
C SER A 162 -4.40 18.34 -5.16
N GLY A 163 -5.17 17.68 -6.01
CA GLY A 163 -6.40 18.18 -6.60
C GLY A 163 -7.47 17.09 -6.63
N VAL A 164 -8.73 17.53 -6.56
CA VAL A 164 -9.90 16.65 -6.67
C VAL A 164 -10.87 17.26 -7.67
N ASN A 165 -11.40 16.44 -8.56
CA ASN A 165 -12.52 16.80 -9.41
C ASN A 165 -13.70 15.86 -9.16
N ILE A 166 -14.92 16.40 -9.08
CA ILE A 166 -16.14 15.63 -8.87
C ILE A 166 -16.99 15.72 -10.14
N GLU A 167 -17.30 14.58 -10.73
CA GLU A 167 -18.24 14.46 -11.84
C GLU A 167 -19.66 14.22 -11.30
N GLY A 168 -20.23 15.25 -10.68
CA GLY A 168 -21.48 15.14 -9.91
C GLY A 168 -21.62 16.26 -8.88
N THR A 169 -22.30 15.97 -7.77
CA THR A 169 -22.47 16.91 -6.65
C THR A 169 -22.04 16.29 -5.32
N LEU A 170 -21.19 17.02 -4.58
CA LEU A 170 -20.69 16.53 -3.30
C LEU A 170 -21.79 16.55 -2.23
N ASN A 171 -21.99 15.43 -1.54
CA ASN A 171 -22.91 15.28 -0.42
C ASN A 171 -24.40 15.52 -0.76
N ASP A 172 -24.82 15.35 -2.02
CA ASP A 172 -26.23 15.41 -2.40
C ASP A 172 -26.77 13.99 -2.61
N PRO A 173 -27.66 13.48 -1.74
CA PRO A 173 -28.26 12.17 -1.94
C PRO A 173 -29.46 12.18 -2.88
N SER A 174 -29.84 13.32 -3.45
CA SER A 174 -30.99 13.44 -4.34
C SER A 174 -30.68 13.15 -5.81
N ASP A 175 -29.40 13.11 -6.18
CA ASP A 175 -28.93 12.76 -7.53
C ASP A 175 -28.04 11.50 -7.52
N ILE A 176 -27.48 11.21 -8.69
CA ILE A 176 -26.58 10.07 -8.93
C ILE A 176 -25.37 10.61 -9.69
N ASP A 177 -24.22 10.53 -9.04
CA ASP A 177 -22.95 11.00 -9.57
C ASP A 177 -22.32 9.98 -10.53
N LYS A 178 -21.30 10.41 -11.28
CA LYS A 178 -20.42 9.47 -12.01
C LYS A 178 -19.24 9.03 -11.16
N GLY A 179 -18.78 9.89 -10.25
CA GLY A 179 -17.64 9.65 -9.40
C GLY A 179 -16.78 10.88 -9.20
N TRP A 180 -15.54 10.64 -8.78
CA TRP A 180 -14.56 11.66 -8.51
C TRP A 180 -13.17 11.17 -8.91
N SER A 181 -12.28 12.11 -9.13
CA SER A 181 -10.89 11.85 -9.48
C SER A 181 -9.96 12.60 -8.54
N VAL A 182 -8.82 11.98 -8.30
CA VAL A 182 -7.74 12.48 -7.46
C VAL A 182 -6.51 12.65 -8.33
N GLU A 183 -5.80 13.75 -8.16
CA GLU A 183 -4.49 13.98 -8.76
C GLU A 183 -3.51 14.44 -7.69
N VAL A 184 -2.33 13.82 -7.64
CA VAL A 184 -1.32 14.05 -6.59
C VAL A 184 0.06 14.16 -7.22
N ALA A 185 0.85 15.14 -6.78
CA ALA A 185 2.28 15.21 -7.05
C ALA A 185 3.06 15.19 -5.73
N MET A 186 3.82 14.12 -5.51
CA MET A 186 4.68 13.93 -4.35
C MET A 186 6.13 14.28 -4.70
N PRO A 187 6.77 15.24 -4.02
CA PRO A 187 8.15 15.63 -4.33
C PRO A 187 9.16 14.51 -4.06
N TRP A 188 10.05 14.26 -5.01
CA TRP A 188 11.20 13.38 -4.81
C TRP A 188 12.10 13.84 -3.67
N ALA A 189 12.16 15.16 -3.40
CA ALA A 189 12.94 15.71 -2.29
C ALA A 189 12.58 15.07 -0.94
N VAL A 190 11.32 14.68 -0.76
CA VAL A 190 10.81 14.03 0.45
C VAL A 190 10.89 12.51 0.31
N LEU A 191 10.37 11.95 -0.79
CA LEU A 191 10.27 10.50 -0.97
C LEU A 191 11.63 9.78 -0.93
N LYS A 192 12.70 10.44 -1.36
CA LYS A 192 14.04 9.85 -1.40
C LYS A 192 14.71 9.79 -0.03
N GLU A 193 14.20 10.48 1.00
CA GLU A 193 14.78 10.47 2.35
C GLU A 193 14.74 9.08 2.99
N THR A 194 13.78 8.24 2.61
CA THR A 194 13.65 6.86 3.12
C THR A 194 14.08 5.80 2.11
N SER A 195 14.54 6.18 0.91
CA SER A 195 14.93 5.21 -0.13
C SER A 195 16.34 4.64 -0.01
N GLY A 196 17.10 5.05 1.01
CA GLY A 196 18.50 4.67 1.24
C GLY A 196 19.50 5.21 0.21
N SER A 197 19.09 5.41 -1.05
CA SER A 197 19.93 5.87 -2.15
C SER A 197 19.95 7.40 -2.31
N ASN A 198 18.94 8.10 -1.80
CA ASN A 198 18.67 9.52 -2.04
C ASN A 198 18.50 9.90 -3.53
N LYS A 199 18.23 8.92 -4.40
CA LYS A 199 18.09 9.09 -5.86
C LYS A 199 16.68 8.76 -6.35
N VAL A 200 16.29 9.38 -7.46
CA VAL A 200 15.09 8.97 -8.20
C VAL A 200 15.38 7.58 -8.77
N PRO A 201 14.47 6.60 -8.62
CA PRO A 201 14.69 5.21 -9.02
C PRO A 201 14.59 4.98 -10.54
N GLU A 202 15.17 5.85 -11.37
CA GLU A 202 15.16 5.70 -12.83
C GLU A 202 15.81 4.37 -13.25
N GLY A 203 15.05 3.55 -13.99
CA GLY A 203 15.45 2.20 -14.39
C GLY A 203 15.37 1.16 -13.27
N ASP A 204 14.72 1.49 -12.15
CA ASP A 204 14.51 0.63 -10.99
C ASP A 204 13.01 0.61 -10.59
N PHE A 205 12.65 -0.12 -9.54
CA PHE A 205 11.27 -0.20 -9.06
C PHE A 205 11.15 0.03 -7.55
N TRP A 206 10.02 0.59 -7.13
CA TRP A 206 9.61 0.69 -5.73
C TRP A 206 8.40 -0.17 -5.44
N ARG A 207 8.16 -0.48 -4.16
CA ARG A 207 6.95 -1.19 -3.71
C ARG A 207 5.86 -0.16 -3.45
N ILE A 208 4.78 -0.21 -4.23
CA ILE A 208 3.68 0.75 -4.16
C ILE A 208 2.34 0.02 -4.15
N ASN A 209 1.38 0.52 -3.40
CA ASN A 209 0.00 0.06 -3.49
C ASN A 209 -1.00 1.19 -3.32
N PHE A 210 -2.25 0.89 -3.63
CA PHE A 210 -3.36 1.82 -3.55
C PHE A 210 -4.54 1.15 -2.87
N SER A 211 -5.29 1.91 -2.08
CA SER A 211 -6.57 1.50 -1.51
C SER A 211 -7.66 2.51 -1.86
N ARG A 212 -8.89 2.04 -1.91
CA ARG A 212 -10.09 2.83 -1.79
C ARG A 212 -10.86 2.28 -0.60
N VAL A 213 -10.96 3.04 0.47
CA VAL A 213 -11.91 2.72 1.54
C VAL A 213 -13.29 3.15 1.08
N ASN A 214 -14.24 2.23 1.20
CA ASN A 214 -15.61 2.49 0.80
C ASN A 214 -16.59 1.95 1.85
N TRP A 215 -17.61 2.75 2.15
CA TRP A 215 -18.62 2.41 3.15
C TRP A 215 -20.00 2.30 2.53
N ASP A 216 -20.75 1.32 3.00
CA ASP A 216 -22.21 1.40 2.93
C ASP A 216 -22.69 2.58 3.77
N PHE A 217 -23.76 3.24 3.31
CA PHE A 217 -24.34 4.39 4.00
C PHE A 217 -25.81 4.19 4.36
N ASP A 218 -26.25 4.95 5.37
CA ASP A 218 -27.63 5.25 5.69
C ASP A 218 -27.89 6.74 5.42
N LEU A 219 -29.12 7.09 5.01
CA LEU A 219 -29.57 8.47 4.88
C LEU A 219 -30.49 8.83 6.04
N ILE A 220 -30.06 9.78 6.87
CA ILE A 220 -30.85 10.31 7.99
C ILE A 220 -31.00 11.82 7.77
N ASP A 221 -32.24 12.28 7.60
CA ASP A 221 -32.58 13.68 7.32
C ASP A 221 -31.80 14.25 6.12
N GLY A 222 -31.67 13.46 5.05
CA GLY A 222 -30.97 13.86 3.82
C GLY A 222 -29.45 13.96 3.95
N LYS A 223 -28.85 13.34 4.97
CA LYS A 223 -27.39 13.31 5.17
C LYS A 223 -26.88 11.88 5.21
N TYR A 224 -25.71 11.68 4.62
CA TYR A 224 -24.97 10.43 4.65
C TYR A 224 -24.37 10.14 6.03
N TYR A 225 -24.52 8.89 6.47
CA TYR A 225 -23.86 8.32 7.63
C TYR A 225 -23.37 6.91 7.30
N ARG A 226 -22.29 6.46 7.95
CA ARG A 226 -21.87 5.06 7.84
C ARG A 226 -23.00 4.15 8.31
N LYS A 227 -23.30 3.12 7.51
CA LYS A 227 -24.39 2.21 7.76
C LYS A 227 -24.21 1.41 9.04
N LYS A 228 -25.29 1.18 9.77
CA LYS A 228 -25.31 0.32 10.95
C LYS A 228 -26.10 -0.97 10.72
N ASP A 229 -25.70 -2.03 11.42
CA ASP A 229 -26.49 -3.25 11.52
C ASP A 229 -27.70 -3.07 12.45
N ALA A 230 -28.54 -4.11 12.53
CA ALA A 230 -29.74 -4.11 13.37
C ALA A 230 -29.46 -3.91 14.88
N ASN A 231 -28.21 -4.13 15.33
CA ASN A 231 -27.80 -3.93 16.72
C ASN A 231 -27.17 -2.54 16.94
N GLY A 232 -27.15 -1.68 15.92
CA GLY A 232 -26.59 -0.33 15.97
C GLY A 232 -25.07 -0.28 15.84
N LYS A 233 -24.41 -1.39 15.48
CA LYS A 233 -22.97 -1.43 15.22
C LYS A 233 -22.72 -1.00 13.77
N PHE A 234 -21.71 -0.17 13.53
CA PHE A 234 -21.30 0.16 12.16
C PHE A 234 -20.93 -1.13 11.40
N LEU A 235 -21.37 -1.21 10.15
CA LEU A 235 -20.86 -2.22 9.21
C LEU A 235 -19.35 -2.04 9.05
N ARG A 236 -18.67 -2.99 8.40
CA ARG A 236 -17.25 -2.82 8.09
C ARG A 236 -17.10 -2.06 6.78
N GLU A 237 -16.00 -1.33 6.68
CA GLU A 237 -15.50 -0.80 5.43
C GLU A 237 -15.13 -1.90 4.45
N TYR A 238 -15.20 -1.55 3.17
CA TYR A 238 -14.55 -2.27 2.10
C TYR A 238 -13.19 -1.64 1.83
N ASN A 239 -12.17 -2.47 1.65
CA ASN A 239 -10.85 -2.06 1.19
C ASN A 239 -10.64 -2.63 -0.21
N TRP A 240 -10.82 -1.79 -1.22
CA TRP A 240 -10.57 -2.15 -2.61
C TRP A 240 -9.15 -1.72 -2.96
N VAL A 241 -8.29 -2.66 -3.35
CA VAL A 241 -6.86 -2.41 -3.53
C VAL A 241 -6.40 -2.73 -4.93
N TRP A 242 -5.30 -2.12 -5.36
CA TRP A 242 -4.65 -2.50 -6.61
C TRP A 242 -4.01 -3.89 -6.49
N SER A 243 -2.94 -4.07 -5.71
CA SER A 243 -2.35 -5.39 -5.48
C SER A 243 -2.96 -6.05 -4.23
N PRO A 244 -3.58 -7.24 -4.32
CA PRO A 244 -4.21 -7.89 -3.17
C PRO A 244 -3.19 -8.26 -2.08
N GLN A 245 -3.61 -8.18 -0.83
CA GLN A 245 -2.81 -8.54 0.35
C GLN A 245 -3.12 -9.96 0.87
N GLY A 246 -4.30 -10.50 0.51
CA GLY A 246 -4.81 -11.81 0.97
C GLY A 246 -5.23 -11.88 2.44
N VAL A 247 -5.18 -10.74 3.11
CA VAL A 247 -5.59 -10.53 4.50
C VAL A 247 -6.03 -9.07 4.59
N ILE A 248 -7.00 -8.75 5.44
CA ILE A 248 -7.45 -7.37 5.69
C ILE A 248 -6.39 -6.63 6.52
N ASN A 249 -5.27 -6.29 5.87
CA ASN A 249 -4.15 -5.54 6.43
C ASN A 249 -3.33 -4.93 5.29
N MET A 250 -3.44 -3.61 5.08
CA MET A 250 -2.65 -2.92 4.05
C MET A 250 -1.19 -2.71 4.49
N HIS A 251 -0.90 -2.80 5.80
CA HIS A 251 0.43 -2.61 6.36
C HIS A 251 1.26 -3.90 6.31
N GLU A 252 1.25 -4.58 5.15
CA GLU A 252 2.15 -5.66 4.77
C GLU A 252 2.90 -5.32 3.47
N PRO A 253 3.87 -4.39 3.50
CA PRO A 253 4.50 -3.87 2.28
C PRO A 253 5.16 -4.92 1.39
N GLU A 254 5.51 -6.09 1.97
CA GLU A 254 6.01 -7.23 1.20
C GLU A 254 5.05 -7.77 0.13
N HIS A 255 3.75 -7.45 0.20
CA HIS A 255 2.71 -7.84 -0.77
C HIS A 255 2.28 -6.69 -1.69
N TRP A 256 2.82 -5.48 -1.52
CA TRP A 256 2.50 -4.33 -2.38
C TRP A 256 2.98 -4.57 -3.81
N GLY A 257 2.39 -3.88 -4.78
CA GLY A 257 2.78 -4.04 -6.18
C GLY A 257 4.15 -3.42 -6.47
N TYR A 258 4.59 -3.59 -7.72
CA TYR A 258 5.88 -3.09 -8.21
C TYR A 258 5.64 -1.94 -9.20
N ALA A 259 6.13 -0.75 -8.86
CA ALA A 259 6.12 0.41 -9.74
C ALA A 259 7.52 0.58 -10.33
N TYR A 260 7.69 0.24 -11.61
CA TYR A 260 8.98 0.36 -12.32
C TYR A 260 9.07 1.71 -13.02
N PHE A 261 10.07 2.52 -12.70
CA PHE A 261 10.24 3.87 -13.21
C PHE A 261 11.06 3.84 -14.49
N SER A 262 10.37 3.79 -15.62
CA SER A 262 11.00 3.73 -16.93
C SER A 262 11.74 5.03 -17.25
N PRO A 263 12.96 4.97 -17.81
CA PRO A 263 13.63 6.14 -18.38
C PRO A 263 12.92 6.66 -19.65
N ASN A 264 12.03 5.87 -20.24
CA ASN A 264 11.29 6.25 -21.44
C ASN A 264 10.17 7.25 -21.11
N GLU A 265 9.99 8.23 -21.99
CA GLU A 265 8.84 9.13 -21.92
C GLU A 265 7.53 8.40 -22.21
N ALA A 266 6.44 8.82 -21.56
CA ALA A 266 5.12 8.21 -21.76
C ALA A 266 4.71 8.25 -23.23
N GLY A 267 4.21 7.12 -23.73
CA GLY A 267 3.92 6.90 -25.15
C GLY A 267 5.04 6.16 -25.89
N ASN A 268 6.23 6.01 -25.30
CA ASN A 268 7.29 5.13 -25.79
C ASN A 268 7.30 3.85 -24.94
N PRO A 269 6.77 2.72 -25.46
CA PRO A 269 6.56 1.52 -24.66
C PRO A 269 7.85 1.01 -24.01
N ASP A 270 7.73 0.57 -22.76
CA ASP A 270 8.73 -0.18 -22.01
C ASP A 270 8.04 -1.39 -21.36
N THR A 271 8.83 -2.36 -20.92
CA THR A 271 8.29 -3.55 -20.25
C THR A 271 9.06 -3.83 -18.97
N PHE A 272 8.32 -4.23 -17.94
CA PHE A 272 8.88 -4.66 -16.69
C PHE A 272 8.44 -6.09 -16.37
N ALA A 273 9.39 -6.88 -15.88
CA ALA A 273 9.12 -8.17 -15.28
C ALA A 273 9.74 -8.16 -13.89
N ILE A 274 8.97 -8.58 -12.90
CA ILE A 274 9.44 -8.69 -11.52
C ILE A 274 10.69 -9.59 -11.50
N PRO A 275 11.81 -9.14 -10.93
CA PRO A 275 13.02 -9.95 -10.87
C PRO A 275 12.78 -11.27 -10.16
N LYS A 276 13.35 -12.37 -10.66
CA LYS A 276 13.19 -13.70 -10.05
C LYS A 276 13.66 -13.75 -8.58
N ASP A 277 14.62 -12.90 -8.22
CA ASP A 277 15.10 -12.78 -6.84
C ASP A 277 14.01 -12.34 -5.85
N GLU A 278 12.95 -11.66 -6.30
CA GLU A 278 11.82 -11.28 -5.41
C GLU A 278 11.05 -12.50 -4.88
N GLN A 279 11.17 -13.68 -5.50
CA GLN A 279 10.63 -14.91 -4.92
C GLN A 279 11.35 -15.29 -3.61
N ILE A 280 12.60 -14.85 -3.42
CA ILE A 280 13.39 -15.05 -2.20
C ILE A 280 12.83 -14.18 -1.08
N ARG A 281 12.45 -12.92 -1.36
CA ARG A 281 11.73 -12.05 -0.42
C ARG A 281 10.50 -12.75 0.13
N TRP A 282 9.61 -13.25 -0.76
CA TRP A 282 8.40 -13.93 -0.33
C TRP A 282 8.71 -15.19 0.49
N LEU A 283 9.75 -15.95 0.13
CA LEU A 283 10.21 -17.09 0.91
C LEU A 283 10.72 -16.68 2.30
N LEU A 284 11.52 -15.63 2.40
CA LEU A 284 12.04 -15.11 3.68
C LEU A 284 10.89 -14.61 4.57
N TYR A 285 9.88 -13.94 4.02
CA TYR A 285 8.69 -13.53 4.78
C TYR A 285 7.83 -14.72 5.25
N ARG A 286 7.81 -15.86 4.54
CA ARG A 286 7.20 -17.10 5.05
C ARG A 286 7.96 -17.63 6.27
N PHE A 287 9.30 -17.66 6.22
CA PHE A 287 10.12 -18.04 7.37
C PHE A 287 9.97 -17.08 8.55
N TYR A 288 9.90 -15.78 8.31
CA TYR A 288 9.65 -14.77 9.34
C TYR A 288 8.29 -15.01 10.03
N ARG A 289 7.21 -15.25 9.27
CA ARG A 289 5.90 -15.59 9.82
C ARG A 289 5.94 -16.89 10.64
N ASP A 290 6.69 -17.89 10.19
CA ASP A 290 6.91 -19.13 10.94
C ASP A 290 7.66 -18.92 12.25
N GLN A 291 8.69 -18.08 12.28
CA GLN A 291 9.37 -17.68 13.52
C GLN A 291 8.40 -17.00 14.50
N LYS A 292 7.62 -16.03 14.03
CA LYS A 292 6.60 -15.32 14.85
C LYS A 292 5.57 -16.30 15.42
N LYS A 293 5.08 -17.23 14.60
CA LYS A 293 4.14 -18.28 15.02
C LYS A 293 4.78 -19.24 16.03
N PHE A 294 6.02 -19.65 15.81
CA PHE A 294 6.77 -20.51 16.71
C PHE A 294 6.97 -19.83 18.08
N PHE A 295 7.36 -18.56 18.09
CA PHE A 295 7.51 -17.78 19.33
C PHE A 295 6.18 -17.59 20.07
N SER A 296 5.10 -17.26 19.36
CA SER A 296 3.78 -17.10 19.98
C SER A 296 3.34 -18.36 20.74
N LYS A 297 3.61 -19.55 20.16
CA LYS A 297 3.28 -20.86 20.74
C LYS A 297 4.24 -21.30 21.84
N ASN A 298 5.54 -21.13 21.65
CA ASN A 298 6.58 -21.73 22.51
C ASN A 298 7.23 -20.74 23.49
N LYS A 299 6.97 -19.44 23.35
CA LYS A 299 7.60 -18.33 24.08
C LYS A 299 9.13 -18.27 23.96
N LYS A 300 9.67 -18.87 22.89
CA LYS A 300 11.07 -18.84 22.47
C LYS A 300 11.15 -18.95 20.95
N TRP A 301 12.21 -18.40 20.35
CA TRP A 301 12.45 -18.51 18.91
C TRP A 301 12.92 -19.92 18.53
N ALA A 302 12.61 -20.35 17.31
CA ALA A 302 13.20 -21.57 16.75
C ALA A 302 14.72 -21.37 16.61
N GLN A 303 15.48 -22.40 16.97
CA GLN A 303 16.94 -22.39 16.92
C GLN A 303 17.49 -23.03 15.65
N LYS A 304 16.65 -23.76 14.91
CA LYS A 304 17.01 -24.44 13.66
C LYS A 304 15.90 -24.32 12.63
N LEU A 305 16.24 -24.20 11.35
CA LEU A 305 15.27 -24.19 10.24
C LEU A 305 14.36 -25.42 10.24
N SER A 306 14.83 -26.58 10.72
CA SER A 306 14.04 -27.81 10.80
C SER A 306 12.86 -27.75 11.78
N GLU A 307 12.83 -26.76 12.68
CA GLU A 307 11.72 -26.52 13.61
C GLU A 307 10.60 -25.69 12.98
N LEU A 308 10.86 -25.07 11.82
CA LEU A 308 9.91 -24.27 11.07
C LEU A 308 9.27 -25.13 9.96
N PRO A 309 7.97 -24.96 9.68
CA PRO A 309 7.28 -25.74 8.67
C PRO A 309 7.68 -25.37 7.23
N THR A 310 7.99 -24.09 6.94
CA THR A 310 8.44 -23.64 5.62
C THR A 310 9.69 -24.38 5.17
N LYS A 311 9.72 -24.76 3.88
CA LYS A 311 10.87 -25.40 3.25
C LYS A 311 11.65 -24.38 2.43
N PRO A 312 12.97 -24.53 2.29
CA PRO A 312 13.82 -23.62 1.52
C PRO A 312 13.68 -23.88 0.01
N LEU A 313 12.45 -23.72 -0.49
CA LEU A 313 12.03 -23.98 -1.87
C LEU A 313 11.23 -22.79 -2.38
N LEU A 314 11.53 -22.38 -3.61
CA LEU A 314 10.68 -21.47 -4.39
C LEU A 314 9.43 -22.22 -4.91
N ALA A 315 8.47 -21.47 -5.47
CA ALA A 315 7.20 -22.03 -5.94
C ALA A 315 7.38 -23.07 -7.06
N ASP A 316 8.42 -22.92 -7.88
CA ASP A 316 8.79 -23.87 -8.95
C ASP A 316 9.60 -25.08 -8.47
N GLY A 317 9.86 -25.18 -7.16
CA GLY A 317 10.67 -26.24 -6.55
C GLY A 317 12.17 -25.98 -6.54
N THR A 318 12.64 -24.83 -7.03
CA THR A 318 14.06 -24.43 -6.95
C THR A 318 14.51 -24.36 -5.49
N LYS A 319 15.63 -25.02 -5.16
CA LYS A 319 16.24 -24.97 -3.84
C LYS A 319 16.97 -23.65 -3.62
N VAL A 320 16.79 -23.07 -2.43
CA VAL A 320 17.49 -21.86 -1.99
C VAL A 320 18.38 -22.23 -0.81
N GLU A 321 19.63 -21.76 -0.82
CA GLU A 321 20.52 -21.89 0.33
C GLU A 321 20.09 -20.87 1.38
N ILE A 322 19.68 -21.35 2.56
CA ILE A 322 19.15 -20.54 3.65
C ILE A 322 19.87 -20.90 4.95
N ASP A 323 20.25 -19.87 5.70
CA ASP A 323 20.84 -20.00 7.03
C ASP A 323 20.01 -19.21 8.06
N LEU A 324 19.86 -19.77 9.26
CA LEU A 324 19.20 -19.13 10.40
C LEU A 324 20.23 -18.93 11.50
N GLU A 325 20.48 -17.68 11.85
CA GLU A 325 21.29 -17.31 12.99
C GLU A 325 20.40 -16.79 14.13
N VAL A 326 20.55 -17.36 15.32
CA VAL A 326 19.92 -16.83 16.55
C VAL A 326 20.98 -16.25 17.45
N HIS A 327 20.80 -14.99 17.84
CA HIS A 327 21.75 -14.24 18.63
C HIS A 327 21.06 -13.50 19.78
N ARG A 328 21.85 -12.86 20.66
CA ARG A 328 21.32 -12.21 21.87
C ARG A 328 20.29 -11.11 21.59
N ALA A 329 20.38 -10.45 20.44
CA ALA A 329 19.46 -9.39 20.04
C ALA A 329 18.17 -9.88 19.35
N GLY A 330 18.07 -11.16 18.94
CA GLY A 330 17.02 -11.60 18.03
C GLY A 330 17.46 -12.75 17.15
N TRP A 331 17.08 -12.70 15.88
CA TRP A 331 17.46 -13.71 14.89
C TRP A 331 17.50 -13.08 13.51
N SER A 332 18.30 -13.67 12.61
CA SER A 332 18.29 -13.30 11.21
C SER A 332 18.27 -14.54 10.33
N ILE A 333 17.61 -14.42 9.18
CA ILE A 333 17.56 -15.49 8.18
C ILE A 333 18.12 -14.94 6.87
N GLN A 334 19.21 -15.54 6.42
CA GLN A 334 19.87 -15.17 5.17
C GLN A 334 19.52 -16.19 4.08
N ALA A 335 19.35 -15.71 2.85
CA ALA A 335 19.16 -16.54 1.67
C ALA A 335 20.12 -16.13 0.56
N LYS A 336 20.75 -17.10 -0.11
CA LYS A 336 21.55 -16.85 -1.30
C LYS A 336 20.74 -17.10 -2.56
N SER A 337 20.68 -16.12 -3.45
CA SER A 337 19.96 -16.26 -4.71
C SER A 337 20.57 -17.35 -5.59
N PRO A 338 19.75 -18.32 -6.05
CA PRO A 338 20.19 -19.30 -7.05
C PRO A 338 20.31 -18.69 -8.44
N PHE A 339 19.82 -17.47 -8.66
CA PHE A 339 19.81 -16.79 -9.96
C PHE A 339 20.98 -15.82 -10.12
N THR A 340 21.31 -15.06 -9.08
CA THR A 340 22.31 -13.99 -9.11
C THR A 340 23.48 -14.22 -8.16
N GLY A 341 23.34 -15.14 -7.19
CA GLY A 341 24.33 -15.35 -6.13
C GLY A 341 24.36 -14.28 -5.04
N LYS A 342 23.51 -13.24 -5.13
CA LYS A 342 23.35 -12.20 -4.11
C LYS A 342 22.82 -12.78 -2.80
N LEU A 343 23.10 -12.11 -1.69
CA LEU A 343 22.62 -12.47 -0.35
C LEU A 343 21.50 -11.53 0.06
N TYR A 344 20.41 -12.11 0.52
CA TYR A 344 19.22 -11.43 1.03
C TYR A 344 19.05 -11.77 2.50
N LEU A 345 18.59 -10.83 3.32
CA LEU A 345 18.44 -11.02 4.77
C LEU A 345 17.05 -10.58 5.24
N ILE A 346 16.48 -11.28 6.20
CA ILE A 346 15.35 -10.79 7.01
C ILE A 346 15.66 -10.91 8.50
N GLN A 347 15.25 -9.91 9.27
CA GLN A 347 15.50 -9.84 10.72
C GLN A 347 14.24 -10.09 11.55
N GLU A 348 14.38 -10.14 12.87
CA GLU A 348 13.29 -10.47 13.78
C GLU A 348 12.12 -9.49 13.80
N ASP A 349 12.34 -8.25 13.38
CA ASP A 349 11.30 -7.23 13.17
C ASP A 349 10.79 -7.19 11.73
N GLY A 350 11.17 -8.16 10.90
CA GLY A 350 10.70 -8.27 9.53
C GLY A 350 11.34 -7.26 8.59
N LYS A 351 12.38 -6.51 9.01
CA LYS A 351 13.16 -5.69 8.09
C LYS A 351 13.88 -6.57 7.08
N TYR A 352 13.66 -6.30 5.80
CA TYR A 352 14.27 -7.03 4.68
C TYR A 352 15.44 -6.24 4.11
N HIS A 353 16.53 -6.93 3.77
CA HIS A 353 17.71 -6.33 3.16
C HIS A 353 17.91 -6.97 1.78
N PRO A 354 17.59 -6.24 0.68
CA PRO A 354 17.75 -6.69 -0.70
C PRO A 354 19.22 -6.81 -1.17
#